data_AF-A0A7S2XW76-F1
#
_entry.id   AF-A0A7S2XW76-F1
#
_cell.length_a   1.000
_cell.length_b   1.000
_cell.length_c   1.000
_cell.angle_alpha   90.00
_cell.angle_beta   90.00
_cell.angle_gamma   90.00
#
_symmetry.space_group_name_H-M   'P 1'
#
loop_
_entity.id
_entity.type
_entity.pdbx_description
1 polymer ?
#
loop_
_entity_poly.entity_id
_entity_poly.type
_entity_poly.pdbx_seq_one_letter_code
_entity_poly.pdbx_strand_id
1 'polypeptide(L)'
;EKVDLKFRGKNYVFDQRMGARITDEVLGSCDLCGTPCDDHTNCCNTECHQRFIQCPQCAGAYSGCCSRSCQQKVHAKQRQQQAAEVAAAAQEGAAAEGAATTTAAAVGAAEDSSPEDACGTSEVFDNALEHYASTYSGAEPDYLAAV
;
A
#
# COMPACT_ATOMS: atom_id res chain seq x y z
N GLU A 1 25.39 -13.64 32.96
CA GLU A 1 25.64 -12.22 32.62
C GLU A 1 24.38 -11.62 32.01
N LYS A 2 24.07 -10.36 32.33
CA LYS A 2 22.94 -9.63 31.72
C LYS A 2 23.51 -8.77 30.59
N VAL A 3 23.05 -8.98 29.36
CA VAL A 3 23.49 -8.21 28.20
C VAL A 3 22.67 -6.93 28.12
N ASP A 4 23.34 -5.78 28.08
CA ASP A 4 22.69 -4.48 27.94
C ASP A 4 22.24 -4.24 26.49
N LEU A 5 21.03 -3.70 26.33
CA LEU A 5 20.45 -3.34 25.03
C LEU A 5 21.17 -2.13 24.44
N LYS A 6 21.81 -2.28 23.27
CA LYS A 6 22.60 -1.21 22.63
C LYS A 6 21.84 -0.43 21.54
N PHE A 7 20.68 -0.93 21.10
CA PHE A 7 19.90 -0.34 20.02
C PHE A 7 18.72 0.46 20.58
N ARG A 8 18.43 1.61 19.97
CA ARG A 8 17.33 2.50 20.33
C ARG A 8 16.41 2.72 19.13
N GLY A 9 15.12 2.83 19.38
CA GLY A 9 14.08 3.10 18.39
C GLY A 9 13.73 1.89 17.53
N LYS A 10 13.49 2.12 16.24
CA LYS A 10 13.15 1.09 15.26
C LYS A 10 14.37 0.77 14.38
N ASN A 11 14.79 -0.48 14.38
CA ASN A 11 15.80 -0.96 13.45
C ASN A 11 15.16 -1.15 12.08
N TYR A 12 15.74 -0.56 11.04
CA TYR A 12 15.29 -0.77 9.68
C TYR A 12 15.66 -2.19 9.20
N VAL A 13 14.69 -2.89 8.61
CA VAL A 13 14.87 -4.25 8.06
C VAL A 13 14.63 -4.21 6.55
N PHE A 14 15.51 -4.83 5.78
CA PHE A 14 15.49 -4.79 4.31
C PHE A 14 14.48 -5.75 3.65
N ASP A 15 13.67 -6.45 4.44
CA ASP A 15 12.59 -7.30 3.95
C ASP A 15 11.23 -6.58 4.04
N GLN A 16 10.14 -7.29 3.75
CA GLN A 16 8.78 -6.72 3.72
C GLN A 16 8.31 -6.14 5.06
N ARG A 17 8.97 -6.44 6.19
CA ARG A 17 8.61 -5.91 7.50
C ARG A 17 8.99 -4.43 7.66
N MET A 18 9.93 -3.92 6.87
CA MET A 18 10.49 -2.55 6.90
C MET A 18 11.13 -2.11 8.22
N GLY A 19 10.82 -2.72 9.35
CA GLY A 19 11.52 -2.47 10.60
C GLY A 19 11.09 -3.38 11.75
N ALA A 20 11.93 -3.38 12.79
CA ALA A 20 11.66 -4.03 14.07
C ALA A 20 11.78 -2.99 15.18
N ARG A 21 10.71 -2.78 15.94
CA ARG A 21 10.68 -1.88 17.10
C ARG A 21 11.52 -2.50 18.23
N ILE A 22 12.55 -1.78 18.67
CA ILE A 22 13.43 -2.21 19.78
C ILE A 22 13.11 -1.42 21.05
N THR A 23 12.92 -0.11 20.95
CA THR A 23 12.44 0.75 22.03
C THR A 23 11.40 1.74 21.50
N ASP A 24 10.59 2.33 22.40
CA ASP A 24 9.53 3.30 22.05
C ASP A 24 10.04 4.66 21.57
N GLU A 25 11.36 4.86 21.57
CA GLU A 25 11.97 6.12 21.18
C GLU A 25 11.86 6.33 19.66
N VAL A 26 11.21 7.41 19.25
CA VAL A 26 11.16 7.81 17.84
C VAL A 26 12.38 8.66 17.53
N LEU A 27 13.30 8.12 16.72
CA LEU A 27 14.57 8.79 16.37
C LEU A 27 14.54 9.48 15.00
N GLY A 28 13.49 9.25 14.20
CA GLY A 28 13.34 9.83 12.87
C GLY A 28 12.36 11.00 12.84
N SER A 29 12.25 11.61 11.67
CA SER A 29 11.23 12.59 11.32
C SER A 29 10.74 12.34 9.90
N CYS A 30 9.48 12.65 9.62
CA CYS A 30 8.95 12.57 8.27
C CYS A 30 9.72 13.49 7.32
N ASP A 31 10.17 12.94 6.20
CA ASP A 31 10.95 13.69 5.20
C ASP A 31 10.13 14.77 4.45
N LEU A 32 8.79 14.74 4.58
CA LEU A 32 7.88 15.68 3.91
C LEU A 32 7.42 16.83 4.81
N CYS A 33 7.10 16.56 6.08
CA CYS A 33 6.57 17.57 6.99
C CYS A 33 7.40 17.79 8.26
N GLY A 34 8.43 16.97 8.52
CA GLY A 34 9.29 17.07 9.70
C GLY A 34 8.68 16.56 11.00
N THR A 35 7.42 16.11 11.02
CA THR A 35 6.80 15.53 12.22
C THR A 35 7.57 14.29 12.68
N PRO A 36 7.82 14.09 13.99
CA PRO A 36 8.48 12.89 14.49
C PRO A 36 7.74 11.61 14.09
N CYS A 37 8.43 10.74 13.35
CA CYS A 37 7.99 9.38 13.01
C CYS A 37 9.20 8.58 12.51
N ASP A 38 9.10 7.25 12.44
CA ASP A 38 10.21 6.38 12.02
C ASP A 38 9.78 5.25 11.07
N ASP A 39 8.60 5.42 10.45
CA ASP A 39 8.07 4.51 9.46
C ASP A 39 8.78 4.73 8.12
N HIS A 40 9.71 3.83 7.85
CA HIS A 40 10.38 3.75 6.56
C HIS A 40 9.43 3.11 5.55
N THR A 41 9.31 3.74 4.39
CA THR A 41 8.52 3.23 3.27
C THR A 41 9.27 3.42 1.96
N ASN A 42 8.84 2.68 0.93
CA ASN A 42 9.33 2.85 -0.42
C ASN A 42 8.37 3.74 -1.19
N CYS A 43 8.91 4.65 -1.99
CA CYS A 43 8.09 5.48 -2.87
C CYS A 43 7.26 4.59 -3.82
N CYS A 44 5.94 4.81 -3.86
CA CYS A 44 5.04 4.01 -4.68
C CYS A 44 5.26 4.25 -6.19
N ASN A 45 5.99 5.30 -6.58
CA ASN A 45 6.58 5.38 -7.91
C ASN A 45 7.75 4.38 -8.00
N THR A 46 7.49 3.23 -8.62
CA THR A 46 8.45 2.12 -8.74
C THR A 46 9.74 2.51 -9.49
N GLU A 47 9.74 3.54 -10.33
CA GLU A 47 10.95 4.04 -11.01
C GLU A 47 11.83 4.92 -10.11
N CYS A 48 11.31 5.38 -8.97
CA CYS A 48 12.03 6.27 -8.08
C CYS A 48 13.04 5.52 -7.21
N HIS A 49 12.70 4.30 -6.78
CA HIS A 49 13.48 3.46 -5.87
C HIS A 49 13.92 4.15 -4.56
N GLN A 50 13.32 5.28 -4.20
CA GLN A 50 13.66 6.01 -2.99
C GLN A 50 12.97 5.39 -1.79
N ARG A 51 13.76 5.12 -0.76
CA ARG A 51 13.31 4.75 0.58
C ARG A 51 13.43 5.95 1.51
N PHE A 52 12.36 6.26 2.23
CA PHE A 52 12.23 7.51 3.00
C PHE A 52 11.31 7.30 4.21
N ILE A 53 11.32 8.23 5.17
CA ILE A 53 10.45 8.22 6.35
C ILE A 53 9.19 9.03 6.07
N GLN A 54 8.02 8.42 6.23
CA GLN A 54 6.74 9.07 5.94
C GLN A 54 5.76 8.88 7.09
N CYS A 55 5.18 9.98 7.59
CA CYS A 55 4.09 9.88 8.56
C CYS A 55 2.77 9.48 7.86
N PRO A 56 1.80 8.90 8.58
CA PRO A 56 0.52 8.48 8.00
C PRO A 56 -0.24 9.60 7.27
N GLN A 57 -0.19 10.83 7.80
CA GLN A 57 -0.82 11.99 7.16
C GLN A 57 -0.21 12.29 5.78
N CYS A 58 1.13 12.26 5.69
CA CYS A 58 1.82 12.47 4.42
C CYS A 58 1.63 11.29 3.46
N ALA A 59 1.51 10.06 3.97
CA ALA A 59 1.20 8.89 3.16
C ALA A 59 -0.15 9.06 2.44
N GLY A 60 -1.21 9.49 3.15
CA GLY A 60 -2.49 9.82 2.53
C GLY A 60 -2.38 11.00 1.55
N ALA A 61 -1.76 12.11 1.97
CA ALA A 61 -1.70 13.33 1.14
C ALA A 61 -0.87 13.17 -0.15
N TYR A 62 0.13 12.29 -0.16
CA TYR A 62 1.04 12.06 -1.28
C TYR A 62 0.84 10.70 -1.95
N SER A 63 -0.19 9.93 -1.56
CA SER A 63 -0.44 8.58 -2.08
C SER A 63 0.81 7.69 -1.95
N GLY A 64 1.43 7.72 -0.77
CA GLY A 64 2.67 7.01 -0.42
C GLY A 64 3.93 7.42 -1.21
N CYS A 65 3.87 8.49 -2.01
CA CYS A 65 5.01 8.95 -2.79
C CYS A 65 5.92 9.91 -1.99
N CYS A 66 7.21 9.90 -2.30
CA CYS A 66 8.20 10.81 -1.68
C CYS A 66 8.07 12.27 -2.14
N SER A 67 7.24 12.57 -3.14
CA SER A 67 7.06 13.92 -3.68
C SER A 67 5.81 14.03 -4.54
N ARG A 68 5.34 15.26 -4.78
CA ARG A 68 4.22 15.54 -5.71
C ARG A 68 4.54 15.11 -7.15
N SER A 69 5.80 15.22 -7.56
CA SER A 69 6.23 14.76 -8.89
C SER A 69 6.08 13.23 -9.04
N CYS A 70 6.49 12.46 -8.03
CA CYS A 70 6.28 11.01 -8.04
C CYS A 70 4.79 10.64 -8.01
N GLN A 71 3.98 11.32 -7.19
CA GLN A 71 2.53 11.12 -7.16
C GLN A 71 1.89 11.36 -8.53
N GLN A 72 2.26 12.45 -9.22
CA GLN A 72 1.76 12.76 -10.55
C GLN A 72 2.11 11.68 -11.58
N LYS A 73 3.32 11.13 -11.52
CA LYS A 73 3.75 10.02 -12.40
C LYS A 73 2.92 8.76 -12.17
N VAL A 74 2.69 8.40 -10.91
CA VAL A 74 1.83 7.25 -10.55
C VAL A 74 0.42 7.44 -11.08
N HIS A 75 -0.20 8.60 -10.81
CA HIS A 75 -1.55 8.91 -11.29
C HIS A 75 -1.64 8.92 -12.82
N ALA A 76 -0.60 9.41 -13.52
CA ALA A 76 -0.56 9.41 -14.97
C ALA A 76 -0.52 7.98 -15.54
N LYS A 77 0.29 7.09 -14.96
CA LYS A 77 0.34 5.67 -15.35
C LYS A 77 -1.01 4.97 -15.12
N GLN A 78 -1.64 5.19 -13.97
CA GLN A 78 -2.97 4.63 -13.66
C GLN A 78 -4.02 5.07 -14.68
N ARG A 79 -4.07 6.36 -15.03
CA ARG A 79 -4.99 6.87 -16.06
C ARG A 79 -4.73 6.25 -17.43
N GLN A 80 -3.48 6.05 -17.80
CA GLN A 80 -3.12 5.41 -19.07
C GLN A 80 -3.56 3.94 -19.12
N GLN A 81 -3.38 3.20 -18.02
CA GLN A 81 -3.81 1.82 -17.89
C GLN A 81 -5.33 1.69 -17.98
N GLN A 82 -6.06 2.51 -17.22
CA GLN A 82 -7.53 2.55 -17.28
C GLN A 82 -8.05 2.90 -18.68
N ALA A 83 -7.45 3.89 -19.34
CA ALA A 83 -7.82 4.25 -20.71
C ALA A 83 -7.54 3.11 -21.70
N ALA A 84 -6.42 2.39 -21.53
CA ALA A 84 -6.08 1.23 -22.36
C ALA A 84 -7.05 0.06 -22.13
N GLU A 85 -7.46 -0.19 -20.89
CA GLU A 85 -8.43 -1.23 -20.53
C GLU A 85 -9.82 -0.93 -21.12
N VAL A 86 -10.30 0.30 -21.01
CA VAL A 86 -11.58 0.73 -21.62
C VAL A 86 -11.52 0.62 -23.15
N ALA A 87 -10.40 1.01 -23.75
CA ALA A 87 -10.21 0.88 -25.20
C ALA A 87 -10.17 -0.58 -25.66
N ALA A 88 -9.54 -1.47 -24.89
CA ALA A 88 -9.50 -2.91 -25.17
C ALA A 88 -10.90 -3.53 -25.08
N ALA A 89 -11.67 -3.21 -24.04
CA ALA A 89 -13.03 -3.72 -23.85
C ALA A 89 -14.00 -3.28 -24.98
N ALA A 90 -13.83 -2.07 -25.52
CA ALA A 90 -14.65 -1.57 -26.62
C ALA A 90 -14.42 -2.33 -27.95
N GLN A 91 -13.25 -2.95 -28.14
CA GLN A 91 -12.92 -3.72 -29.35
C GLN A 91 -13.51 -5.13 -29.33
N GLU A 92 -13.78 -5.70 -28.15
CA GLU A 92 -14.38 -7.04 -28.00
C GLU A 92 -15.91 -7.03 -28.15
N GLY A 93 -16.56 -5.87 -28.03
CA GLY A 93 -18.01 -5.70 -28.22
C GLY A 93 -18.50 -5.67 -29.67
N ALA A 94 -17.61 -5.65 -30.66
CA ALA A 94 -17.99 -5.52 -32.08
C ALA A 94 -18.37 -6.87 -32.77
N ALA A 95 -18.31 -8.00 -32.06
CA ALA A 95 -18.62 -9.34 -32.60
C ALA A 95 -20.02 -9.88 -32.22
N ALA A 96 -20.91 -9.06 -31.68
CA ALA A 96 -22.29 -9.47 -31.35
C ALA A 96 -23.32 -8.36 -31.58
N GLU A 97 -23.51 -7.93 -32.83
CA GLU A 97 -24.71 -7.18 -33.20
C GLU A 97 -25.83 -8.14 -33.64
N GLY A 98 -26.89 -8.23 -32.82
CA GLY A 98 -28.09 -8.97 -33.21
C GLY A 98 -29.14 -9.20 -32.13
N ALA A 99 -29.63 -8.16 -31.45
CA ALA A 99 -31.07 -7.94 -31.13
C ALA A 99 -31.26 -6.81 -30.13
N ALA A 100 -32.14 -5.88 -30.49
CA ALA A 100 -32.56 -4.70 -29.76
C ALA A 100 -33.18 -5.01 -28.38
N THR A 101 -33.14 -4.04 -27.46
CA THR A 101 -34.34 -3.35 -26.92
C THR A 101 -33.92 -2.18 -26.03
N THR A 102 -34.54 -1.03 -26.28
CA THR A 102 -34.46 0.23 -25.54
C THR A 102 -35.08 0.15 -24.15
N THR A 103 -34.43 0.72 -23.13
CA THR A 103 -35.07 1.52 -22.06
C THR A 103 -34.04 2.44 -21.40
N ALA A 104 -34.36 3.73 -21.32
CA ALA A 104 -33.65 4.73 -20.54
C ALA A 104 -34.12 4.73 -19.09
N ALA A 105 -33.21 4.72 -18.11
CA ALA A 105 -33.39 5.36 -16.81
C ALA A 105 -32.11 5.33 -15.96
N ALA A 106 -31.73 6.52 -15.50
CA ALA A 106 -31.10 6.86 -14.22
C ALA A 106 -29.78 6.19 -13.79
N VAL A 107 -28.74 7.02 -13.69
CA VAL A 107 -27.79 7.08 -12.56
C VAL A 107 -27.24 8.52 -12.58
N GLY A 108 -27.41 9.34 -11.54
CA GLY A 108 -26.95 9.05 -10.18
C GLY A 108 -25.50 9.52 -10.12
N ALA A 109 -25.24 10.66 -9.46
CA ALA A 109 -23.89 11.16 -9.25
C ALA A 109 -23.04 10.06 -8.62
N ALA A 110 -21.96 9.66 -9.30
CA ALA A 110 -20.95 8.77 -8.73
C ALA A 110 -20.14 9.60 -7.72
N GLU A 111 -20.57 9.54 -6.47
CA GLU A 111 -19.71 9.86 -5.34
C GLU A 111 -18.63 8.77 -5.24
N ASP A 112 -17.40 9.26 -5.05
CA ASP A 112 -16.28 8.67 -4.32
C ASP A 112 -16.38 7.19 -3.90
N SER A 113 -15.56 6.33 -4.53
CA SER A 113 -15.02 5.11 -3.89
C SER A 113 -13.84 4.60 -4.73
N SER A 114 -12.72 5.31 -4.70
CA SER A 114 -11.48 4.83 -5.31
C SER A 114 -10.69 4.03 -4.28
N PRO A 115 -10.19 2.82 -4.60
CA PRO A 115 -9.63 1.89 -3.63
C PRO A 115 -8.36 2.49 -3.02
N GLU A 116 -8.39 2.63 -1.70
CA GLU A 116 -7.29 3.10 -0.86
C GLU A 116 -6.13 2.10 -0.73
N ASP A 117 -6.17 0.98 -1.46
CA ASP A 117 -5.24 -0.14 -1.37
C ASP A 117 -4.12 -0.13 -2.42
N ALA A 118 -3.37 0.97 -2.52
CA ALA A 118 -2.16 0.98 -3.32
C ALA A 118 -1.07 1.79 -2.63
N CYS A 119 -0.59 1.27 -1.49
CA CYS A 119 0.80 1.28 -1.00
C CYS A 119 0.81 1.14 0.53
N GLY A 120 0.68 -0.10 1.02
CA GLY A 120 1.06 -0.50 2.38
C GLY A 120 0.39 0.25 3.54
N THR A 121 -0.92 0.15 3.67
CA THR A 121 -1.62 0.42 4.93
C THR A 121 -1.80 -0.88 5.72
N SER A 122 -1.87 -0.77 7.04
CA SER A 122 -1.85 -1.90 7.99
C SER A 122 -3.04 -2.85 7.90
N GLU A 123 -4.08 -2.52 7.15
CA GLU A 123 -5.32 -3.31 7.06
C GLU A 123 -5.18 -4.60 6.22
N VAL A 124 -4.15 -4.68 5.36
CA VAL A 124 -3.81 -5.91 4.63
C VAL A 124 -3.22 -6.99 5.57
N PHE A 125 -2.68 -6.58 6.73
CA PHE A 125 -2.01 -7.51 7.65
C PHE A 125 -3.01 -8.42 8.39
N ASP A 126 -4.18 -7.90 8.76
CA ASP A 126 -5.18 -8.66 9.51
C ASP A 126 -5.86 -9.74 8.63
N ASN A 127 -6.14 -9.41 7.37
CA ASN A 127 -6.81 -10.35 6.45
C ASN A 127 -5.84 -11.43 5.92
N ALA A 128 -4.55 -11.10 5.77
CA ALA A 128 -3.52 -12.08 5.41
C ALA A 128 -3.24 -13.10 6.52
N LEU A 129 -3.34 -12.68 7.80
CA LEU A 129 -3.14 -13.58 8.95
C LEU A 129 -4.28 -14.60 9.06
N GLU A 130 -5.53 -14.19 8.83
CA GLU A 130 -6.69 -15.10 8.82
C GLU A 130 -6.64 -16.09 7.64
N HIS A 131 -6.21 -15.64 6.46
CA HIS A 131 -6.02 -16.53 5.30
C HIS A 131 -4.87 -17.52 5.51
N TYR A 132 -3.77 -17.08 6.13
CA TYR A 132 -2.63 -17.95 6.48
C TYR A 132 -2.98 -18.96 7.58
N ALA A 133 -3.74 -18.56 8.60
CA ALA A 133 -4.21 -19.44 9.67
C ALA A 133 -5.16 -20.53 9.16
N SER A 134 -5.98 -20.24 8.13
CA SER A 134 -6.91 -21.22 7.55
C SER A 134 -6.21 -22.32 6.72
N THR A 135 -5.01 -22.04 6.20
CA THR A 135 -4.25 -22.95 5.33
C THR A 135 -3.21 -23.78 6.08
N TYR A 136 -2.89 -23.41 7.32
CA TYR A 136 -1.92 -24.09 8.18
C TYR A 136 -2.55 -24.61 9.48
N SER A 137 -3.63 -25.41 9.37
CA SER A 137 -4.23 -26.11 10.51
C SER A 137 -3.40 -27.32 11.01
N GLY A 138 -2.06 -27.20 11.03
CA GLY A 138 -1.18 -28.34 11.31
C GLY A 138 0.26 -28.02 11.71
N ALA A 139 0.57 -26.81 12.17
CA ALA A 139 1.88 -26.53 12.77
C ALA A 139 1.79 -26.60 14.30
N GLU A 140 2.54 -27.53 14.88
CA GLU A 140 2.67 -27.74 16.33
C GLU A 140 3.14 -26.47 17.06
N PRO A 141 2.71 -26.25 18.32
CA PRO A 141 2.78 -24.95 19.00
C PRO A 141 4.18 -24.54 19.53
N ASP A 142 5.25 -25.25 19.19
CA ASP A 142 6.56 -25.07 19.85
C ASP A 142 7.48 -24.01 19.21
N TYR A 143 7.07 -23.34 18.12
CA TYR A 143 7.96 -22.39 17.41
C TYR A 143 7.74 -20.91 17.76
N LEU A 144 6.74 -20.56 18.60
CA LEU A 144 6.44 -19.17 18.97
C LEU A 144 7.16 -18.68 20.25
N ALA A 145 8.06 -19.48 20.83
CA ALA A 145 8.78 -19.10 22.06
C ALA A 145 10.23 -18.62 21.84
N ALA A 146 10.69 -18.41 20.60
CA ALA A 146 12.11 -18.19 20.32
C ALA A 146 12.45 -16.99 19.41
N VAL A 147 11.57 -15.99 19.26
CA VAL A 147 11.91 -14.77 18.52
C VAL A 147 11.46 -13.51 19.25
#